data_AF-A0A0S8K0U2-F1
#
_entry.id   AF-A0A0S8K0U2-F1
#
_cell.length_a   1.000
_cell.length_b   1.000
_cell.length_c   1.000
_cell.angle_alpha   90.00
_cell.angle_beta   90.00
_cell.angle_gamma   90.00
#
_symmetry.space_group_name_H-M   'P 1'
#
loop_
_entity.id
_entity.type
_entity.pdbx_description
1 polymer ?
#
loop_
_entity_poly.entity_id
_entity_poly.type
_entity_poly.pdbx_seq_one_letter_code
_entity_poly.pdbx_strand_id
1 'polypeptide(L)'
;MEPIMTIAAVFAGAQAAVKGVRQAVQLGKEVRDCYHEIRDFFHAQGQIEIEYKKTAEVQVKPENKRSATEQALDIVFMRREMFKMEVELREMLIYGFNESGLYEEMCQERARIIEAEKHAIEEAQLKARAELDRKRRQKAKRREAIETAVAIVIAVFLSLGSFYGIWWMFQQGGQW
;
A
#
# COMPACT_ATOMS: atom_id res chain seq x y z
N MET A 1 -20.56 2.68 -5.01
CA MET A 1 -19.78 2.81 -3.77
C MET A 1 -20.07 1.54 -3.00
N GLU A 2 -19.24 0.51 -3.14
CA GLU A 2 -19.47 -0.74 -2.42
C GLU A 2 -19.49 -0.41 -0.92
N PRO A 3 -20.50 -0.87 -0.17
CA PRO A 3 -20.52 -0.63 1.26
C PRO A 3 -19.23 -1.22 1.81
N ILE A 4 -18.49 -0.43 2.58
CA ILE A 4 -17.43 -0.96 3.42
C ILE A 4 -18.14 -1.92 4.36
N MET A 5 -18.19 -3.21 4.00
CA MET A 5 -18.63 -4.26 4.90
C MET A 5 -17.80 -4.06 6.16
N THR A 6 -18.46 -3.81 7.29
CA THR A 6 -17.76 -3.68 8.56
C THR A 6 -16.96 -4.96 8.79
N ILE A 7 -15.80 -4.87 9.46
CA ILE A 7 -14.95 -6.06 9.71
C ILE A 7 -15.77 -7.18 10.40
N ALA A 8 -16.74 -6.79 11.24
CA ALA A 8 -17.73 -7.70 11.82
C ALA A 8 -18.62 -8.41 10.78
N ALA A 9 -19.07 -7.72 9.72
CA ALA A 9 -19.83 -8.33 8.64
C ALA A 9 -18.98 -9.31 7.81
N VAL A 10 -17.72 -8.94 7.54
CA VAL A 10 -16.74 -9.82 6.87
C VAL A 10 -16.52 -11.10 7.69
N PHE A 11 -16.34 -10.94 8.99
CA PHE A 11 -16.18 -12.05 9.92
C PHE A 11 -17.44 -12.93 10.01
N ALA A 12 -18.63 -12.32 10.05
CA ALA A 12 -19.90 -13.06 10.01
C ALA A 12 -20.07 -13.84 8.71
N GLY A 13 -19.64 -13.26 7.57
CA GLY A 13 -19.58 -13.96 6.29
C GLY A 13 -18.68 -15.18 6.33
N ALA A 14 -17.49 -15.07 6.94
CA ALA A 14 -16.59 -16.21 7.13
C ALA A 14 -17.20 -17.33 7.99
N GLN A 15 -17.90 -16.98 9.08
CA GLN A 15 -18.63 -17.96 9.89
C GLN A 15 -19.74 -18.66 9.09
N ALA A 16 -20.47 -17.92 8.26
CA ALA A 16 -21.52 -18.46 7.41
C ALA A 16 -20.95 -19.43 6.38
N ALA A 17 -19.82 -19.08 5.76
CA ALA A 17 -19.11 -19.94 4.82
C ALA A 17 -18.71 -21.28 5.46
N VAL A 18 -18.04 -21.25 6.63
CA VAL A 18 -17.63 -22.49 7.33
C VAL A 18 -18.85 -23.34 7.71
N LYS A 19 -19.94 -22.73 8.17
CA LYS A 19 -21.21 -23.44 8.43
C LYS A 19 -21.78 -24.08 7.15
N GLY A 20 -21.70 -23.39 6.01
CA GLY A 20 -22.11 -23.92 4.72
C GLY A 20 -21.30 -25.15 4.31
N VAL A 21 -19.97 -25.08 4.44
CA VAL A 21 -19.08 -26.23 4.20
C VAL A 21 -19.41 -27.39 5.14
N ARG A 22 -19.61 -27.11 6.43
CA ARG A 22 -19.98 -28.13 7.42
C ARG A 22 -21.29 -28.83 7.07
N GLN A 23 -22.31 -28.08 6.66
CA GLN A 23 -23.58 -28.65 6.21
C GLN A 23 -23.40 -29.50 4.95
N ALA A 24 -22.57 -29.06 4.01
CA ALA A 24 -22.33 -29.81 2.79
C ALA A 24 -21.59 -31.14 3.04
N VAL A 25 -20.61 -31.16 3.95
CA VAL A 25 -19.99 -32.41 4.43
C VAL A 25 -21.04 -33.36 5.02
N GLN A 26 -21.93 -32.84 5.87
CA GLN A 26 -22.99 -33.65 6.49
C GLN A 26 -23.99 -34.21 5.47
N LEU A 27 -24.23 -33.47 4.39
CA LEU A 27 -25.10 -33.88 3.28
C LEU A 27 -24.39 -34.81 2.28
N GLY A 28 -23.11 -35.13 2.50
CA GLY A 28 -22.32 -35.97 1.60
C GLY A 28 -22.08 -35.34 0.23
N LYS A 29 -22.08 -34.00 0.14
CA LYS A 29 -21.77 -33.27 -1.09
C LYS A 29 -20.29 -33.36 -1.41
N GLU A 30 -19.92 -33.00 -2.63
CA GLU A 30 -18.52 -32.92 -3.03
C GLU A 30 -17.94 -31.54 -2.70
N VAL A 31 -16.59 -31.43 -2.62
CA VAL A 31 -15.93 -30.13 -2.40
C VAL A 31 -16.32 -29.12 -3.45
N ARG A 32 -16.55 -29.58 -4.70
CA ARG A 32 -16.97 -28.75 -5.83
C ARG A 32 -18.23 -27.94 -5.53
N ASP A 33 -19.14 -28.52 -4.76
CA ASP A 33 -20.40 -27.87 -4.38
C ASP A 33 -20.21 -26.80 -3.30
N CYS A 34 -19.03 -26.74 -2.68
CA CYS A 34 -18.69 -25.86 -1.56
C CYS A 34 -17.59 -24.84 -1.91
N TYR A 35 -17.16 -24.82 -3.18
CA TYR A 35 -16.06 -23.95 -3.61
C TYR A 35 -16.35 -22.47 -3.39
N HIS A 36 -17.61 -22.07 -3.50
CA HIS A 36 -18.02 -20.70 -3.27
C HIS A 36 -17.77 -20.31 -1.81
N GLU A 37 -18.21 -21.14 -0.87
CA GLU A 37 -18.05 -20.95 0.56
C GLU A 37 -16.57 -20.97 0.97
N ILE A 38 -15.80 -21.93 0.46
CA ILE A 38 -14.36 -22.01 0.72
C ILE A 38 -13.65 -20.74 0.23
N ARG A 39 -13.95 -20.28 -0.99
CA ARG A 39 -13.38 -19.06 -1.55
C ARG A 39 -13.76 -17.83 -0.71
N ASP A 40 -15.02 -17.71 -0.33
CA ASP A 40 -15.51 -16.57 0.45
C ASP A 40 -14.86 -16.51 1.84
N PHE A 41 -14.60 -17.66 2.47
CA PHE A 41 -13.84 -17.75 3.71
C PHE A 41 -12.41 -17.19 3.54
N PHE A 42 -11.67 -17.64 2.53
CA PHE A 42 -10.31 -17.15 2.28
C PHE A 42 -10.26 -15.67 1.89
N HIS A 43 -11.28 -15.18 1.19
CA HIS A 43 -11.43 -13.76 0.88
C HIS A 43 -11.62 -12.94 2.17
N ALA A 44 -12.51 -13.38 3.07
CA ALA A 44 -12.72 -12.74 4.37
C ALA A 44 -11.45 -12.76 5.25
N GLN A 45 -10.71 -13.87 5.25
CA GLN A 45 -9.41 -13.99 5.93
C GLN A 45 -8.39 -12.98 5.39
N GLY A 46 -8.34 -12.80 4.07
CA GLY A 46 -7.50 -11.78 3.44
C GLY A 46 -7.83 -10.36 3.88
N GLN A 47 -9.13 -10.01 3.93
CA GLN A 47 -9.58 -8.69 4.35
C GLN A 47 -9.24 -8.39 5.82
N ILE A 48 -9.48 -9.35 6.73
CA ILE A 48 -9.13 -9.20 8.15
C ILE A 48 -7.62 -9.02 8.34
N GLU A 49 -6.79 -9.74 7.58
CA GLU A 49 -5.33 -9.61 7.64
C GLU A 49 -4.84 -8.25 7.12
N ILE A 50 -5.49 -7.70 6.09
CA ILE A 50 -5.21 -6.35 5.58
C ILE A 50 -5.53 -5.30 6.65
N GLU A 51 -6.70 -5.38 7.28
CA GLU A 51 -7.10 -4.44 8.34
C GLU A 51 -6.21 -4.56 9.57
N TYR A 52 -5.82 -5.77 9.96
CA TYR A 52 -4.83 -5.98 11.02
C TYR A 52 -3.49 -5.29 10.72
N LYS A 53 -2.96 -5.43 9.50
CA LYS A 53 -1.72 -4.73 9.09
C LYS A 53 -1.88 -3.21 9.12
N LYS A 54 -3.02 -2.68 8.68
CA LYS A 54 -3.32 -1.24 8.78
C LYS A 54 -3.29 -0.78 10.23
N THR A 55 -3.91 -1.52 11.16
CA THR A 55 -3.89 -1.15 12.59
C THR A 55 -2.49 -1.11 13.19
N ALA A 56 -1.56 -1.95 12.73
CA ALA A 56 -0.16 -1.90 13.14
C ALA A 56 0.59 -0.68 12.59
N GLU A 57 0.17 -0.15 11.43
CA GLU A 57 0.78 1.02 10.77
C GLU A 57 0.19 2.37 11.23
N VAL A 58 -0.97 2.39 11.91
CA VAL A 58 -1.55 3.62 12.45
C VAL A 58 -0.66 4.19 13.55
N GLN A 59 0.15 5.20 13.20
CA GLN A 59 0.73 6.13 14.16
C GLN A 59 -0.41 6.84 14.90
N VAL A 60 -0.69 6.40 16.12
CA VAL A 60 -1.83 6.83 16.93
C VAL A 60 -1.80 8.34 17.14
N LYS A 61 -2.60 9.08 16.37
CA LYS A 61 -2.90 10.49 16.68
C LYS A 61 -3.62 10.56 18.03
N PRO A 62 -3.24 11.46 18.94
CA PRO A 62 -3.57 11.36 20.36
C PRO A 62 -5.04 11.62 20.72
N GLU A 63 -5.87 12.01 19.77
CA GLU A 63 -7.21 12.58 20.04
C GLU A 63 -8.31 11.50 20.20
N ASN A 64 -8.03 10.23 19.90
CA ASN A 64 -9.06 9.17 19.90
C ASN A 64 -8.56 7.78 20.39
N LYS A 65 -7.64 7.77 21.37
CA LYS A 65 -6.89 6.56 21.79
C LYS A 65 -7.75 5.40 22.32
N ARG A 66 -8.88 5.68 22.98
CA ARG A 66 -9.70 4.63 23.61
C ARG A 66 -10.45 3.79 22.56
N SER A 67 -11.09 4.46 21.58
CA SER A 67 -11.82 3.77 20.50
C SER A 67 -10.88 3.03 19.54
N ALA A 68 -9.70 3.59 19.24
CA ALA A 68 -8.74 2.93 18.37
C ALA A 68 -8.15 1.64 18.98
N THR A 69 -7.94 1.64 20.31
CA THR A 69 -7.43 0.45 21.02
C THR A 69 -8.48 -0.66 21.06
N GLU A 70 -9.74 -0.33 21.32
CA GLU A 70 -10.86 -1.29 21.30
C GLU A 70 -11.00 -1.96 19.92
N GLN A 71 -10.98 -1.17 18.84
CA GLN A 71 -11.05 -1.69 17.47
C GLN A 71 -9.85 -2.60 17.13
N ALA A 72 -8.65 -2.23 17.55
CA ALA A 72 -7.46 -3.07 17.33
C ALA A 72 -7.55 -4.40 18.07
N LEU A 73 -8.07 -4.39 19.31
CA LEU A 73 -8.30 -5.61 20.09
C LEU A 73 -9.38 -6.50 19.44
N ASP A 74 -10.48 -5.92 18.96
CA ASP A 74 -11.53 -6.66 18.24
C ASP A 74 -10.99 -7.36 16.99
N ILE A 75 -10.15 -6.67 16.21
CA ILE A 75 -9.50 -7.26 15.03
C ILE A 75 -8.58 -8.41 15.41
N VAL A 76 -7.81 -8.29 16.51
CA VAL A 76 -6.97 -9.37 17.03
C VAL A 76 -7.80 -10.60 17.43
N PHE A 77 -8.93 -10.39 18.12
CA PHE A 77 -9.84 -11.47 18.48
C PHE A 77 -10.44 -12.14 17.26
N MET A 78 -10.94 -11.35 16.29
CA MET A 78 -11.49 -11.87 15.03
C MET A 78 -10.43 -12.67 14.26
N ARG A 79 -9.19 -12.19 14.18
CA ARG A 79 -8.08 -12.90 13.55
C ARG A 79 -7.80 -14.26 14.21
N ARG A 80 -7.79 -14.30 15.55
CA ARG A 80 -7.59 -15.56 16.28
C ARG A 80 -8.74 -16.55 16.05
N GLU A 81 -9.97 -16.06 15.96
CA GLU A 81 -11.13 -16.90 15.69
C GLU A 81 -11.16 -17.39 14.23
N MET A 82 -10.73 -16.55 13.28
CA MET A 82 -10.50 -16.95 11.89
C MET A 82 -9.52 -18.11 11.79
N PHE A 83 -8.43 -18.10 12.55
CA PHE A 83 -7.48 -19.22 12.56
C PHE A 83 -8.11 -20.54 13.05
N LYS A 84 -8.99 -20.48 14.05
CA LYS A 84 -9.71 -21.69 14.50
C LYS A 84 -10.63 -22.22 13.40
N MET A 85 -11.34 -21.32 12.73
CA MET A 85 -12.21 -21.65 11.60
C MET A 85 -11.43 -22.23 10.42
N GLU A 86 -10.22 -21.73 10.17
CA GLU A 86 -9.32 -22.26 9.13
C GLU A 86 -8.87 -23.69 9.46
N VAL A 87 -8.52 -23.97 10.71
CA VAL A 87 -8.20 -25.33 11.18
C VAL A 87 -9.41 -26.26 11.00
N GLU A 88 -10.60 -25.81 11.40
CA GLU A 88 -11.83 -26.59 11.20
C GLU A 88 -12.10 -26.86 9.72
N LEU A 89 -11.97 -25.83 8.87
CA LEU A 89 -12.16 -25.96 7.43
C LEU A 89 -11.19 -26.98 6.83
N ARG A 90 -9.92 -26.94 7.26
CA ARG A 90 -8.91 -27.92 6.84
C ARG A 90 -9.28 -29.33 7.29
N GLU A 91 -9.72 -29.51 8.53
CA GLU A 91 -10.17 -30.81 9.03
C GLU A 91 -11.37 -31.34 8.23
N MET A 92 -12.31 -30.47 7.85
CA MET A 92 -13.44 -30.84 6.97
C MET A 92 -12.98 -31.23 5.57
N LEU A 93 -11.98 -30.56 5.00
CA LEU A 93 -11.41 -30.94 3.70
C LEU A 93 -10.75 -32.33 3.74
N ILE A 94 -9.95 -32.59 4.77
CA ILE A 94 -9.20 -33.84 4.91
C ILE A 94 -10.14 -35.00 5.27
N TYR A 95 -10.95 -34.85 6.32
CA TYR A 95 -11.75 -35.95 6.87
C TYR A 95 -13.18 -36.00 6.33
N GLY A 96 -13.75 -34.85 5.97
CA GLY A 96 -15.12 -34.77 5.45
C GLY A 96 -15.20 -35.13 3.97
N PHE A 97 -14.33 -34.54 3.16
CA PHE A 97 -14.34 -34.74 1.70
C PHE A 97 -13.26 -35.69 1.18
N ASN A 98 -12.37 -36.18 2.05
CA ASN A 98 -11.25 -37.06 1.68
C ASN A 98 -10.27 -36.43 0.66
N GLU A 99 -10.19 -35.10 0.62
CA GLU A 99 -9.30 -34.34 -0.26
C GLU A 99 -8.06 -33.86 0.52
N SER A 100 -7.20 -34.82 0.90
CA SER A 100 -5.91 -34.51 1.52
C SER A 100 -4.98 -33.84 0.50
N GLY A 101 -4.48 -32.63 0.81
CA GLY A 101 -3.58 -31.86 -0.07
C GLY A 101 -4.22 -30.64 -0.73
N LEU A 102 -5.54 -30.63 -0.91
CA LEU A 102 -6.24 -29.50 -1.54
C LEU A 102 -6.08 -28.20 -0.73
N TYR A 103 -6.09 -28.30 0.61
CA TYR A 103 -5.87 -27.15 1.48
C TYR A 103 -4.47 -26.56 1.27
N GLU A 104 -3.44 -27.41 1.24
CA GLU A 104 -2.06 -27.00 1.03
C GLU A 104 -1.88 -26.35 -0.35
N GLU A 105 -2.47 -26.91 -1.40
CA GLU A 105 -2.45 -26.34 -2.76
C GLU A 105 -3.10 -24.95 -2.81
N MET A 106 -4.27 -24.78 -2.18
CA MET A 106 -4.93 -23.47 -2.09
C MET A 106 -4.05 -22.46 -1.35
N CYS A 107 -3.39 -22.86 -0.27
CA CYS A 107 -2.49 -22.00 0.48
C CYS A 107 -1.25 -21.60 -0.33
N GLN A 108 -0.68 -22.54 -1.10
CA GLN A 108 0.46 -22.29 -1.98
C GLN A 108 0.09 -21.32 -3.11
N GLU A 109 -1.03 -21.54 -3.78
CA GLU A 109 -1.51 -20.63 -4.83
C GLU A 109 -1.80 -19.23 -4.27
N ARG A 110 -2.42 -19.14 -3.09
CA ARG A 110 -2.62 -17.85 -2.40
C ARG A 110 -1.30 -17.16 -2.07
N ALA A 111 -0.31 -17.90 -1.58
CA ALA A 111 1.01 -17.35 -1.29
C ALA A 111 1.68 -16.80 -2.57
N ARG A 112 1.60 -17.56 -3.68
CA ARG A 112 2.14 -17.14 -4.98
C ARG A 112 1.51 -15.84 -5.48
N ILE A 113 0.19 -15.70 -5.36
CA ILE A 113 -0.53 -14.48 -5.77
C ILE A 113 -0.10 -13.29 -4.90
N ILE A 114 -0.08 -13.46 -3.58
CA ILE A 114 0.32 -12.39 -2.66
C ILE A 114 1.78 -11.95 -2.91
N GLU A 115 2.67 -12.90 -3.19
CA GLU A 115 4.07 -12.60 -3.52
C GLU A 115 4.18 -11.83 -4.85
N ALA A 116 3.45 -12.27 -5.89
CA ALA A 116 3.40 -11.57 -7.16
C ALA A 116 2.87 -10.12 -7.01
N GLU A 117 1.82 -9.92 -6.22
CA GLU A 117 1.28 -8.59 -5.92
C GLU A 117 2.30 -7.71 -5.19
N LYS A 118 3.00 -8.25 -4.20
CA LYS A 118 4.07 -7.52 -3.48
C LYS A 118 5.17 -7.07 -4.42
N HIS A 119 5.67 -7.97 -5.27
CA HIS A 119 6.70 -7.63 -6.25
C HIS A 119 6.22 -6.53 -7.21
N ALA A 120 4.98 -6.61 -7.70
CA ALA A 120 4.41 -5.58 -8.57
C ALA A 120 4.31 -4.21 -7.87
N ILE A 121 3.90 -4.18 -6.59
CA ILE A 121 3.83 -2.95 -5.79
C ILE A 121 5.23 -2.38 -5.55
N GLU A 122 6.20 -3.21 -5.16
CA GLU A 122 7.59 -2.80 -4.94
C GLU A 122 8.21 -2.20 -6.21
N GLU A 123 8.02 -2.85 -7.37
CA GLU A 123 8.47 -2.32 -8.65
C GLU A 123 7.82 -0.97 -8.99
N ALA A 124 6.52 -0.83 -8.76
CA ALA A 124 5.80 0.42 -8.98
C ALA A 124 6.33 1.53 -8.08
N GLN A 125 6.59 1.22 -6.80
CA GLN A 125 7.18 2.17 -5.84
C GLN A 125 8.60 2.58 -6.24
N LEU A 126 9.43 1.65 -6.69
CA LEU A 126 10.78 1.94 -7.17
C LEU A 126 10.75 2.84 -8.40
N LYS A 127 9.87 2.57 -9.37
CA LYS A 127 9.66 3.42 -10.55
C LYS A 127 9.20 4.82 -10.16
N ALA A 128 8.22 4.93 -9.25
CA ALA A 128 7.73 6.21 -8.76
C ALA A 128 8.83 7.02 -8.04
N ARG A 129 9.64 6.38 -7.19
CA ARG A 129 10.79 7.02 -6.53
C ARG A 129 11.82 7.49 -7.55
N ALA A 130 12.17 6.66 -8.53
CA ALA A 130 13.10 7.02 -9.59
C ALA A 130 12.61 8.21 -10.43
N GLU A 131 11.31 8.28 -10.74
CA GLU A 131 10.72 9.43 -11.43
C GLU A 131 10.75 10.72 -10.61
N LEU A 132 10.44 10.63 -9.32
CA LEU A 132 10.54 11.77 -8.40
C LEU A 132 11.97 12.29 -8.33
N ASP A 133 12.96 11.40 -8.25
CA ASP A 133 14.37 11.77 -8.22
C ASP A 133 14.84 12.36 -9.56
N ARG A 134 14.36 11.86 -10.70
CA ARG A 134 14.59 12.47 -12.02
C ARG A 134 14.04 13.89 -12.07
N LYS A 135 12.81 14.11 -11.60
CA LYS A 135 12.18 15.44 -11.51
C LYS A 135 12.95 16.38 -10.57
N ARG A 136 13.43 15.88 -9.43
CA ARG A 136 14.27 16.63 -8.47
C ARG A 136 15.59 17.06 -9.09
N ARG A 137 16.29 16.15 -9.78
CA ARG A 137 17.55 16.43 -10.49
C ARG A 137 17.36 17.47 -11.60
N GLN A 138 16.27 17.37 -12.37
CA GLN A 138 15.96 18.38 -13.39
C GLN A 138 15.71 19.77 -12.79
N LYS A 139 14.97 19.84 -11.68
CA LYS A 139 14.73 21.11 -10.96
C LYS A 139 16.03 21.70 -10.38
N ALA A 140 16.93 20.86 -9.86
CA ALA A 140 18.23 21.30 -9.36
C ALA A 140 19.10 21.89 -10.48
N LYS A 141 19.24 21.18 -11.60
CA LYS A 141 19.98 21.70 -12.78
C LYS A 141 19.39 23.00 -13.33
N ARG A 142 18.06 23.13 -13.34
CA ARG A 142 17.40 24.37 -13.77
C ARG A 142 17.72 25.54 -12.84
N ARG A 143 17.75 25.32 -11.52
CA ARG A 143 18.10 26.36 -10.55
C ARG A 143 19.54 26.81 -10.73
N GLU A 144 20.47 25.86 -10.85
CA GLU A 144 21.89 26.13 -11.08
C GLU A 144 22.13 26.90 -12.39
N ALA A 145 21.44 26.52 -13.48
CA ALA A 145 21.53 27.22 -14.76
C ALA A 145 20.99 28.66 -14.68
N ILE A 146 19.88 28.87 -13.96
CA ILE A 146 19.31 30.21 -13.76
C ILE A 146 20.26 31.07 -12.92
N GLU A 147 20.79 30.54 -11.82
CA GLU A 147 21.74 31.25 -10.95
C GLU A 147 23.01 31.64 -11.73
N THR A 148 23.57 30.70 -12.49
CA THR A 148 24.74 30.96 -13.35
C THR A 148 24.43 32.04 -14.40
N ALA A 149 23.28 31.96 -15.07
CA ALA A 149 22.88 32.95 -16.06
C ALA A 149 22.70 34.35 -15.45
N VAL A 150 22.05 34.45 -14.28
CA VAL A 150 21.87 35.71 -13.55
C VAL A 150 23.23 36.29 -13.13
N ALA A 151 24.13 35.46 -12.61
CA ALA A 151 25.48 35.90 -12.23
C ALA A 151 26.27 36.45 -13.41
N ILE A 152 26.20 35.79 -14.58
CA ILE A 152 26.83 36.27 -15.82
C ILE A 152 26.24 37.61 -16.24
N VAL A 153 24.90 37.75 -16.24
CA VAL A 153 24.23 39.01 -16.63
C VAL A 153 24.67 40.16 -15.71
N ILE A 154 24.69 39.94 -14.39
CA ILE A 154 25.14 40.94 -13.42
C ILE A 154 26.60 41.32 -13.67
N ALA A 155 27.49 40.34 -13.89
CA ALA A 155 28.89 40.59 -14.17
C ALA A 155 29.10 41.44 -15.45
N VAL A 156 28.34 41.15 -16.51
CA VAL A 156 28.37 41.94 -17.76
C VAL A 156 27.87 43.36 -17.52
N PHE A 157 26.78 43.55 -16.79
CA PHE A 157 26.25 44.88 -16.45
C PHE A 157 27.25 45.71 -15.63
N LEU A 158 27.90 45.11 -14.63
CA LEU A 158 28.94 45.77 -13.83
C LEU A 158 30.15 46.16 -14.68
N SER A 159 30.56 45.30 -15.61
CA SER A 159 31.64 45.58 -16.55
C SER A 159 31.28 46.76 -17.47
N LEU A 160 30.11 46.71 -18.13
CA LEU A 160 29.63 47.79 -19.01
C LEU A 160 29.45 49.12 -18.26
N GLY A 161 28.93 49.08 -17.03
CA GLY A 161 28.80 50.27 -16.18
C GLY A 161 30.16 50.90 -15.85
N SER A 162 31.18 50.06 -15.58
CA SER A 162 32.54 50.51 -15.33
C SER A 162 33.15 51.17 -16.58
N PHE A 163 32.97 50.57 -17.76
CA PHE A 163 33.40 51.16 -19.03
C PHE A 163 32.70 52.48 -19.33
N TYR A 164 31.38 52.56 -19.12
CA TYR A 164 30.62 53.79 -19.30
C TYR A 164 31.07 54.89 -18.33
N GLY A 165 31.33 54.56 -17.07
CA GLY A 165 31.83 55.50 -16.06
C GLY A 165 33.19 56.08 -16.44
N ILE A 166 34.12 55.26 -16.93
CA ILE A 166 35.43 55.71 -17.40
C ILE A 166 35.26 56.63 -18.63
N TRP A 167 34.46 56.23 -19.61
CA TRP A 167 34.19 57.03 -20.81
C TRP A 167 33.56 58.39 -20.47
N TRP A 168 32.58 58.42 -19.56
CA TRP A 168 31.92 59.63 -19.08
C TRP A 168 32.89 60.56 -18.33
N MET A 169 33.80 60.00 -17.52
CA MET A 169 34.84 60.76 -16.82
C MET A 169 35.81 61.44 -17.79
N PHE A 170 36.18 60.78 -18.90
CA PHE A 170 36.99 61.38 -19.96
C PHE A 170 36.26 62.50 -20.72
N GLN A 171 34.93 62.43 -20.84
CA GLN A 171 34.14 63.48 -21.50
C GLN A 171 34.01 64.75 -20.65
N GLN A 172 33.97 64.64 -19.31
CA GLN A 172 33.93 65.79 -18.41
C GLN A 172 35.33 66.37 -18.09
N GLY A 173 36.39 65.58 -18.23
CA GLY A 173 37.78 66.01 -18.00
C GLY A 173 38.35 66.98 -19.06
N GLY A 174 37.57 67.37 -20.06
CA GLY A 174 37.94 68.33 -21.11
C GLY A 174 37.49 69.78 -20.86
N GLN A 175 36.96 70.10 -19.67
CA GLN A 175 36.64 71.48 -19.28
C GLN A 175 37.48 71.90 -18.07
N TRP A 176 38.72 72.31 -18.35
CA TRP A 176 39.47 73.29 -17.56
C TRP A 176 39.83 74.44 -18.49
#